data_AF-A0A917K3E9-F1
#
_entry.id   AF-A0A917K3E9-F1
#
_cell.length_a   1.000
_cell.length_b   1.000
_cell.length_c   1.000
_cell.angle_alpha   90.00
_cell.angle_beta   90.00
_cell.angle_gamma   90.00
#
_symmetry.space_group_name_H-M   'P 1'
#
loop_
_entity.id
_entity.type
_entity.pdbx_description
1 polymer ?
#
loop_
_entity_poly.entity_id
_entity_poly.type
_entity_poly.pdbx_seq_one_letter_code
_entity_poly.pdbx_strand_id
1 'polypeptide(L)'
;MHATELWGLFGLALALGIRHGIDWDHISAIADLVGSERQAKRGFLLATWYALGHEMVIVCFGGLAVLVGWTLPHWVDSVMERVVGLTLILLAGVFLAALFRRGQDYVMVSRWRLLYLGMYNAIAWLAERLLGRYVPRNTRLTLDVTWRGAFVIGIIHGVGAETPTQLLLFTTAAGVGDSVQGLLLVFLFAAGLLVSHSLLALMSLFGFAATLRKKTVMFGVGLSTAVYSLAVGLLFVTGQASWLPALA
;
A
#
# COMPACT_ATOMS: atom_id res chain seq x y z
N MET A 1 20.86 -5.26 24.42
CA MET A 1 19.69 -6.15 24.35
C MET A 1 20.10 -7.55 24.72
N HIS A 2 19.27 -8.25 25.48
CA HIS A 2 19.43 -9.68 25.73
C HIS A 2 19.03 -10.48 24.49
N ALA A 3 19.60 -11.67 24.29
CA ALA A 3 19.35 -12.48 23.10
C ALA A 3 17.86 -12.78 22.89
N THR A 4 17.10 -12.96 23.96
CA THR A 4 15.64 -13.20 23.94
C THR A 4 14.85 -12.00 23.41
N GLU A 5 15.25 -10.77 23.76
CA GLU A 5 14.65 -9.54 23.26
C GLU A 5 14.87 -9.39 21.75
N LEU A 6 16.07 -9.76 21.28
CA LEU A 6 16.42 -9.69 19.87
C LEU A 6 15.62 -10.69 19.01
N TRP A 7 15.48 -11.94 19.48
CA TRP A 7 14.62 -12.92 18.81
C TRP A 7 13.15 -12.48 18.78
N GLY A 8 12.68 -11.85 19.85
CA GLY A 8 11.36 -11.23 19.91
C GLY A 8 11.17 -10.16 18.85
N LEU A 9 12.15 -9.25 18.68
CA LEU A 9 12.12 -8.22 17.65
C LEU A 9 12.13 -8.80 16.23
N PHE A 10 12.94 -9.82 15.97
CA PHE A 10 12.96 -10.49 14.67
C PHE A 10 11.62 -11.15 14.33
N GLY A 11 11.02 -11.84 15.30
CA GLY A 11 9.67 -12.41 15.15
C GLY A 11 8.61 -11.33 14.93
N LEU A 12 8.70 -10.22 15.65
CA LEU A 12 7.79 -9.09 15.50
C LEU A 12 7.93 -8.42 14.13
N ALA A 13 9.15 -8.18 13.65
CA ALA A 13 9.39 -7.59 12.32
C ALA A 13 8.77 -8.45 11.21
N LEU A 14 8.96 -9.78 11.28
CA LEU A 14 8.33 -10.72 10.36
C LEU A 14 6.79 -10.65 10.42
N ALA A 15 6.23 -10.66 11.63
CA ALA A 15 4.78 -10.61 11.85
C ALA A 15 4.17 -9.29 11.36
N LEU A 16 4.83 -8.17 11.62
CA LEU A 16 4.43 -6.85 11.14
C LEU A 16 4.49 -6.77 9.61
N GLY A 17 5.52 -7.36 8.99
CA GLY A 17 5.61 -7.49 7.53
C GLY A 17 4.43 -8.28 6.94
N ILE A 18 4.07 -9.40 7.56
CA ILE A 18 2.90 -10.20 7.17
C ILE A 18 1.62 -9.38 7.28
N ARG A 19 1.39 -8.74 8.44
CA ARG A 19 0.21 -7.90 8.71
C ARG A 19 0.10 -6.77 7.70
N HIS A 20 1.20 -6.07 7.43
CA HIS A 20 1.28 -4.97 6.48
C HIS A 20 0.88 -5.43 5.07
N GLY A 21 1.35 -6.60 4.64
CA GLY A 21 0.97 -7.15 3.33
C GLY A 21 -0.52 -7.48 3.17
N ILE A 22 -1.29 -7.57 4.26
CA ILE A 22 -2.75 -7.82 4.24
C ILE A 22 -3.54 -6.51 4.16
N ASP A 23 -2.88 -5.35 4.04
CA ASP A 23 -3.59 -4.09 3.86
C ASP A 23 -4.39 -4.04 2.55
N TRP A 24 -5.48 -3.27 2.57
CA TRP A 24 -6.51 -3.27 1.52
C TRP A 24 -5.97 -2.91 0.12
N ASP A 25 -4.95 -2.06 0.07
CA ASP A 25 -4.29 -1.65 -1.14
C ASP A 25 -3.41 -2.74 -1.75
N HIS A 26 -2.72 -3.57 -0.94
CA HIS A 26 -2.06 -4.79 -1.42
C HIS A 26 -3.06 -5.81 -1.95
N ILE A 27 -4.11 -6.09 -1.16
CA ILE A 27 -5.17 -7.03 -1.57
C ILE A 27 -5.77 -6.60 -2.90
N SER A 28 -6.13 -5.33 -3.05
CA SER A 28 -6.74 -4.82 -4.28
C SER A 28 -5.77 -4.76 -5.46
N ALA A 29 -4.50 -4.40 -5.25
CA ALA A 29 -3.49 -4.39 -6.31
C ALA A 29 -3.17 -5.81 -6.82
N ILE A 30 -2.95 -6.76 -5.92
CA ILE A 30 -2.64 -8.15 -6.27
C ILE A 30 -3.87 -8.81 -6.89
N ALA A 31 -5.06 -8.62 -6.35
CA ALA A 31 -6.29 -9.17 -6.93
C ALA A 31 -6.58 -8.59 -8.32
N ASP A 32 -6.26 -7.32 -8.58
CA ASP A 32 -6.41 -6.70 -9.90
C ASP A 32 -5.39 -7.25 -10.90
N LEU A 33 -4.12 -7.39 -10.52
CA LEU A 33 -3.07 -7.98 -11.37
C LEU A 33 -3.35 -9.45 -11.71
N VAL A 34 -3.70 -10.26 -10.70
CA VAL A 34 -4.00 -11.69 -10.89
C VAL A 34 -5.32 -11.85 -11.65
N GLY A 35 -6.34 -11.07 -11.30
CA GLY A 35 -7.69 -11.18 -11.86
C GLY A 35 -7.85 -10.63 -13.27
N SER A 36 -6.92 -9.78 -13.73
CA SER A 36 -6.89 -9.25 -15.10
C SER A 36 -6.25 -10.21 -16.10
N GLU A 37 -5.57 -11.26 -15.62
CA GLU A 37 -4.86 -12.21 -16.46
C GLU A 37 -5.68 -13.48 -16.75
N ARG A 38 -5.67 -13.93 -18.00
CA ARG A 38 -6.37 -15.17 -18.40
C ARG A 38 -5.67 -16.44 -17.90
N GLN A 39 -4.34 -16.38 -17.75
CA GLN A 39 -3.53 -17.50 -17.33
C GLN A 39 -3.12 -17.31 -15.86
N ALA A 40 -3.53 -18.23 -15.00
CA ALA A 40 -3.20 -18.24 -13.57
C ALA A 40 -1.70 -18.03 -13.30
N LYS A 41 -0.85 -18.77 -14.02
CA LYS A 41 0.61 -18.65 -13.89
C LYS A 41 1.11 -17.24 -14.21
N ARG A 42 0.56 -16.59 -15.24
CA ARG A 42 0.96 -15.23 -15.63
C ARG A 42 0.51 -14.21 -14.58
N GLY A 43 -0.72 -14.31 -14.10
CA GLY A 43 -1.24 -13.45 -13.02
C GLY A 43 -0.40 -13.55 -11.74
N PHE A 44 -0.05 -14.77 -11.31
CA PHE A 44 0.84 -14.99 -10.17
C PHE A 44 2.22 -14.36 -10.37
N LEU A 45 2.85 -14.59 -11.54
CA LEU A 45 4.15 -14.01 -11.84
C LEU A 45 4.14 -12.48 -11.84
N LEU A 46 3.08 -11.85 -12.37
CA LEU A 46 2.95 -10.40 -12.31
C LEU A 46 2.80 -9.90 -10.87
N ALA A 47 2.03 -10.59 -10.04
CA ALA A 47 1.92 -10.26 -8.61
C ALA A 47 3.26 -10.40 -7.88
N THR A 48 4.05 -11.43 -8.19
CA THR A 48 5.41 -11.59 -7.66
C THR A 48 6.33 -10.45 -8.10
N TRP A 49 6.32 -10.07 -9.38
CA TRP A 49 7.13 -8.94 -9.85
C TRP A 49 6.73 -7.63 -9.18
N TYR A 50 5.44 -7.41 -8.96
CA TYR A 50 4.94 -6.29 -8.16
C TYR A 50 5.47 -6.33 -6.71
N ALA A 51 5.36 -7.46 -6.03
CA ALA A 51 5.84 -7.63 -4.65
C ALA A 51 7.34 -7.32 -4.52
N LEU A 52 8.16 -7.89 -5.42
CA LEU A 52 9.60 -7.64 -5.45
C LEU A 52 9.95 -6.17 -5.67
N GLY A 53 9.20 -5.46 -6.52
CA GLY A 53 9.40 -4.03 -6.74
C GLY A 53 9.11 -3.21 -5.49
N HIS A 54 8.06 -3.56 -4.75
CA HIS A 54 7.71 -2.94 -3.48
C HIS A 54 8.78 -3.23 -2.42
N GLU A 55 9.07 -4.49 -2.16
CA GLU A 55 10.05 -4.92 -1.15
C GLU A 55 11.45 -4.33 -1.39
N MET A 56 11.84 -4.13 -2.65
CA MET A 56 13.09 -3.47 -2.98
C MET A 56 13.16 -2.05 -2.37
N VAL A 57 12.06 -1.29 -2.41
CA VAL A 57 12.01 0.05 -1.79
C VAL A 57 12.22 -0.06 -0.29
N ILE A 58 11.63 -1.07 0.37
CA ILE A 58 11.75 -1.29 1.81
C ILE A 58 13.17 -1.64 2.21
N VAL A 59 13.80 -2.56 1.47
CA VAL A 59 15.18 -2.95 1.71
C VAL A 59 16.12 -1.78 1.44
N CYS A 60 15.89 -1.00 0.38
CA CYS A 60 16.71 0.17 0.07
C CYS A 60 16.57 1.29 1.10
N PHE A 61 15.35 1.73 1.42
CA PHE A 61 15.12 2.84 2.35
C PHE A 61 15.38 2.45 3.80
N GLY A 62 14.93 1.26 4.21
CA GLY A 62 15.23 0.73 5.55
C GLY A 62 16.72 0.45 5.72
N GLY A 63 17.36 -0.15 4.72
CA GLY A 63 18.81 -0.36 4.73
C GLY A 63 19.59 0.96 4.79
N LEU A 64 19.18 1.96 4.01
CA LEU A 64 19.78 3.28 4.07
C LEU A 64 19.60 3.93 5.45
N ALA A 65 18.41 3.83 6.05
CA ALA A 65 18.16 4.35 7.40
C ALA A 65 19.07 3.70 8.44
N VAL A 66 19.26 2.38 8.37
CA VAL A 66 20.17 1.62 9.25
C VAL A 66 21.64 2.02 9.05
N LEU A 67 22.08 2.13 7.79
CA LEU A 67 23.49 2.40 7.46
C LEU A 67 23.90 3.85 7.75
N VAL A 68 22.99 4.81 7.52
CA VAL A 68 23.24 6.22 7.81
C VAL A 68 23.06 6.51 9.31
N GLY A 69 22.34 5.65 10.04
CA GLY A 69 21.99 5.87 11.43
C GLY A 69 21.09 7.09 11.63
N TRP A 70 20.38 7.51 10.57
CA TRP A 70 19.57 8.71 10.60
C TRP A 70 18.25 8.43 11.31
N THR A 71 18.16 8.84 12.57
CA THR A 71 16.87 8.97 13.24
C THR A 71 16.17 10.20 12.66
N LEU A 72 14.99 10.01 12.04
CA LEU A 72 14.29 11.14 11.44
C LEU A 72 14.07 12.24 12.49
N PRO A 73 14.34 13.51 12.15
CA PRO A 73 14.05 14.61 13.06
C PRO A 73 12.58 14.60 13.48
N HIS A 74 12.28 14.89 14.75
CA HIS A 74 10.91 14.82 15.28
C HIS A 74 9.88 15.68 14.53
N TRP A 75 10.32 16.74 13.84
CA TRP A 75 9.42 17.54 12.99
C TRP A 75 8.88 16.74 11.80
N VAL A 76 9.62 15.73 11.33
CA VAL A 76 9.19 14.87 10.23
C VAL A 76 7.99 14.03 10.66
N ASP A 77 7.96 13.50 11.89
CA ASP A 77 6.81 12.74 12.38
C ASP A 77 5.53 13.56 12.33
N SER A 78 5.56 14.80 12.85
CA SER A 78 4.40 15.70 12.84
C SER A 78 3.96 16.12 11.42
N VAL A 79 4.91 16.27 10.49
CA VAL A 79 4.58 16.57 9.08
C VAL A 79 4.01 15.34 8.40
N MET A 80 4.61 14.16 8.62
CA MET A 80 4.18 12.90 8.03
C MET A 80 2.80 12.49 8.53
N GLU A 81 2.49 12.62 9.82
CA GLU A 81 1.14 12.43 10.36
C GLU A 81 0.12 13.28 9.59
N ARG A 82 0.37 14.58 9.42
CA ARG A 82 -0.55 15.47 8.68
C ARG A 82 -0.68 15.09 7.21
N VAL A 83 0.42 14.75 6.54
CA VAL A 83 0.42 14.32 5.13
C VAL A 83 -0.35 13.00 4.96
N VAL A 84 -0.10 12.01 5.82
CA VAL A 84 -0.82 10.73 5.83
C VAL A 84 -2.29 10.96 6.15
N GLY A 85 -2.60 11.82 7.12
CA GLY A 85 -3.97 12.12 7.49
C GLY A 85 -4.77 12.77 6.36
N LEU A 86 -4.20 13.77 5.69
CA LEU A 86 -4.80 14.43 4.53
C LEU A 86 -5.01 13.46 3.37
N THR A 87 -4.04 12.60 3.09
CA THR A 87 -4.16 11.60 2.01
C THR A 87 -5.22 10.57 2.34
N LEU A 88 -5.30 10.07 3.59
CA LEU A 88 -6.36 9.16 4.02
C LEU A 88 -7.77 9.78 3.85
N ILE A 89 -7.96 11.04 4.26
CA ILE A 89 -9.24 11.75 4.08
C ILE A 89 -9.57 11.89 2.59
N LEU A 90 -8.61 12.35 1.78
CA LEU A 90 -8.82 12.57 0.34
C LEU A 90 -9.18 11.27 -0.37
N LEU A 91 -8.39 10.21 -0.14
CA LEU A 91 -8.62 8.91 -0.76
C LEU A 91 -9.93 8.29 -0.31
N ALA A 92 -10.29 8.40 0.97
CA ALA A 92 -11.57 7.93 1.48
C ALA A 92 -12.75 8.68 0.85
N GLY A 93 -12.65 10.00 0.70
CA GLY A 93 -13.67 10.81 0.02
C GLY A 93 -13.84 10.43 -1.45
N VAL A 94 -12.74 10.30 -2.20
CA VAL A 94 -12.76 9.85 -3.60
C VAL A 94 -13.34 8.44 -3.71
N PHE A 95 -12.95 7.54 -2.80
CA PHE A 95 -13.43 6.16 -2.77
C PHE A 95 -14.93 6.09 -2.46
N LEU A 96 -15.43 6.81 -1.45
CA LEU A 96 -16.86 6.87 -1.12
C LEU A 96 -17.65 7.45 -2.29
N ALA A 97 -17.18 8.53 -2.91
CA ALA A 97 -17.82 9.10 -4.08
C ALA A 97 -17.89 8.09 -5.24
N ALA A 98 -16.84 7.29 -5.44
CA ALA A 98 -16.84 6.23 -6.44
C ALA A 98 -17.80 5.08 -6.07
N LEU A 99 -17.86 4.68 -4.80
CA LEU A 99 -18.73 3.64 -4.27
C LEU A 99 -20.22 4.02 -4.43
N PHE A 100 -20.59 5.24 -4.07
CA PHE A 100 -21.98 5.73 -4.18
C PHE A 100 -22.39 6.03 -5.63
N ARG A 101 -21.48 6.51 -6.49
CA ARG A 101 -21.80 6.78 -7.90
C ARG A 101 -21.87 5.53 -8.77
N ARG A 102 -21.07 4.50 -8.48
CA ARG A 102 -21.01 3.25 -9.27
C ARG A 102 -21.86 2.12 -8.65
N GLY A 103 -22.44 2.36 -7.48
CA GLY A 103 -23.31 1.40 -6.80
C GLY A 103 -22.62 0.04 -6.60
N GLN A 104 -23.38 -1.03 -6.82
CA GLN A 104 -22.89 -2.39 -6.61
C GLN A 104 -22.04 -2.97 -7.76
N ASP A 105 -21.77 -2.23 -8.83
CA ASP A 105 -20.92 -2.68 -9.94
C ASP A 105 -19.44 -2.28 -9.77
N TYR A 106 -19.05 -2.00 -8.52
CA TYR A 106 -17.67 -1.64 -8.20
C TYR A 106 -16.75 -2.86 -8.31
N VAL A 107 -15.72 -2.77 -9.15
CA VAL A 107 -14.63 -3.75 -9.26
C VAL A 107 -13.54 -3.36 -8.26
N MET A 108 -12.84 -4.33 -7.66
CA MET A 108 -11.63 -4.06 -6.85
C MET A 108 -10.62 -3.29 -7.71
N VAL A 109 -10.42 -2.01 -7.40
CA VAL A 109 -9.45 -1.15 -8.06
C VAL A 109 -8.52 -0.62 -6.97
N SER A 110 -7.22 -0.80 -7.17
CA SER A 110 -6.19 -0.24 -6.28
C SER A 110 -6.39 1.27 -6.07
N ARG A 111 -6.13 1.76 -4.86
CA ARG A 111 -6.16 3.20 -4.52
C ARG A 111 -5.28 4.02 -5.45
N TRP A 112 -4.13 3.48 -5.87
CA TRP A 112 -3.23 4.09 -6.83
C TRP A 112 -3.83 4.17 -8.23
N ARG A 113 -4.58 3.15 -8.64
CA ARG A 113 -5.31 3.17 -9.90
C ARG A 113 -6.41 4.23 -9.88
N LEU A 114 -7.07 4.46 -8.74
CA LEU A 114 -8.01 5.57 -8.57
C LEU A 114 -7.32 6.94 -8.64
N LEU A 115 -6.19 7.13 -7.96
CA LEU A 115 -5.40 8.35 -8.02
C LEU A 115 -4.90 8.63 -9.43
N TYR A 116 -4.34 7.62 -10.10
CA TYR A 116 -3.86 7.71 -11.48
C TYR A 116 -5.00 8.07 -12.45
N LEU A 117 -6.14 7.37 -12.36
CA LEU A 117 -7.32 7.68 -13.18
C LEU A 117 -7.86 9.08 -12.88
N GLY A 118 -7.89 9.49 -11.62
CA GLY A 118 -8.32 10.82 -11.20
C GLY A 118 -7.42 11.90 -11.77
N MET A 119 -6.10 11.75 -11.60
CA MET A 119 -5.09 12.68 -12.11
C MET A 119 -5.10 12.75 -13.64
N TYR A 120 -5.14 11.59 -14.32
CA TYR A 120 -5.24 11.52 -15.78
C TYR A 120 -6.49 12.25 -16.29
N ASN A 121 -7.65 11.98 -15.69
CA ASN A 121 -8.89 12.64 -16.09
C ASN A 121 -8.90 14.14 -15.77
N ALA A 122 -8.25 14.57 -14.68
CA ALA A 122 -8.08 15.98 -14.34
C ALA A 122 -7.18 16.71 -15.33
N ILE A 123 -6.06 16.09 -15.72
CA ILE A 123 -5.15 16.63 -16.76
C ILE A 123 -5.85 16.66 -18.11
N ALA A 124 -6.59 15.61 -18.48
CA ALA A 124 -7.37 15.55 -19.71
C ALA A 124 -8.42 16.68 -19.75
N TRP A 125 -9.17 16.87 -18.66
CA TRP A 125 -10.12 17.97 -18.52
C TRP A 125 -9.44 19.34 -18.63
N LEU A 126 -8.27 19.51 -18.02
CA LEU A 126 -7.52 20.77 -18.08
C LEU A 126 -6.98 21.04 -19.50
N ALA A 127 -6.48 20.02 -20.18
CA ALA A 127 -6.03 20.10 -21.56
C ALA A 127 -7.19 20.44 -22.52
N GLU A 128 -8.37 19.85 -22.31
CA GLU A 128 -9.59 20.23 -23.04
C GLU A 128 -9.95 21.70 -22.78
N ARG A 129 -9.90 22.14 -21.52
CA ARG A 129 -10.33 23.48 -21.12
C ARG A 129 -9.37 24.59 -21.56
N LEU A 130 -8.05 24.35 -21.49
CA LEU A 130 -7.02 25.36 -21.74
C LEU A 130 -6.45 25.30 -23.16
N LEU A 131 -6.30 24.09 -23.72
CA LEU A 131 -5.63 23.88 -25.01
C LEU A 131 -6.60 23.53 -26.13
N GLY A 132 -7.90 23.36 -25.83
CA GLY A 132 -8.90 22.93 -26.80
C GLY A 132 -8.62 21.55 -27.41
N ARG A 133 -7.70 20.79 -26.82
CA ARG A 133 -7.32 19.45 -27.29
C ARG A 133 -8.23 18.42 -26.65
N TYR A 134 -8.95 17.66 -27.48
CA TYR A 134 -9.71 16.52 -27.01
C TYR A 134 -8.76 15.42 -26.53
N VAL A 135 -8.84 15.07 -25.25
CA VAL A 135 -8.09 13.97 -24.67
C VAL A 135 -9.11 12.93 -24.18
N PRO A 136 -9.17 11.74 -24.79
CA PRO A 136 -10.20 10.76 -24.44
C PRO A 136 -10.09 10.38 -22.96
N ARG A 137 -11.19 10.54 -22.21
CA ARG A 137 -11.27 10.09 -20.81
C ARG A 137 -11.21 8.58 -20.76
N ASN A 138 -10.28 8.05 -19.97
CA ASN A 138 -10.09 6.62 -19.88
C ASN A 138 -10.87 6.04 -18.69
N THR A 139 -11.84 5.18 -18.99
CA THR A 139 -12.69 4.52 -17.97
C THR A 139 -12.23 3.09 -17.66
N ARG A 140 -11.39 2.50 -18.53
CA ARG A 140 -10.87 1.14 -18.42
C ARG A 140 -9.45 1.11 -19.00
N LEU A 141 -8.43 1.39 -18.17
CA LEU A 141 -7.07 0.98 -18.52
C LEU A 141 -7.03 -0.56 -18.42
N THR A 142 -7.24 -1.24 -19.53
CA THR A 142 -6.72 -2.59 -19.78
C THR A 142 -5.26 -2.42 -20.18
N LEU A 143 -4.39 -2.23 -19.21
CA LEU A 143 -2.95 -2.29 -19.46
C LEU A 143 -2.58 -3.77 -19.62
N ASP A 144 -2.01 -4.14 -20.75
CA ASP A 144 -1.19 -5.35 -20.83
C ASP A 144 0.05 -5.10 -19.96
N VAL A 145 -0.08 -5.39 -18.66
CA VAL A 145 0.99 -5.16 -17.70
C VAL A 145 2.08 -6.21 -17.96
N THR A 146 3.24 -5.73 -18.43
CA THR A 146 4.43 -6.56 -18.53
C THR A 146 5.04 -6.79 -17.14
N TRP A 147 5.93 -7.77 -17.00
CA TRP A 147 6.66 -7.99 -15.74
C TRP A 147 7.44 -6.75 -15.27
N ARG A 148 8.00 -5.97 -16.21
CA ARG A 148 8.65 -4.67 -15.92
C ARG A 148 7.64 -3.66 -15.40
N GLY A 149 6.47 -3.59 -16.03
CA GLY A 149 5.38 -2.74 -15.59
C GLY A 149 4.92 -3.07 -14.17
N ALA A 150 4.70 -4.36 -13.87
CA ALA A 150 4.33 -4.82 -12.54
C ALA A 150 5.38 -4.44 -11.48
N PHE A 151 6.66 -4.67 -11.78
CA PHE A 151 7.77 -4.28 -10.90
C PHE A 151 7.82 -2.76 -10.64
N VAL A 152 7.68 -1.94 -11.68
CA VAL A 152 7.63 -0.47 -11.54
C VAL A 152 6.41 -0.02 -10.74
N ILE A 153 5.26 -0.64 -10.94
CA ILE A 153 4.05 -0.37 -10.12
C ILE A 153 4.35 -0.68 -8.65
N GLY A 154 5.03 -1.80 -8.36
CA GLY A 154 5.49 -2.15 -7.02
C GLY A 154 6.39 -1.09 -6.39
N ILE A 155 7.39 -0.60 -7.13
CA ILE A 155 8.27 0.49 -6.67
C ILE A 155 7.47 1.75 -6.34
N ILE A 156 6.60 2.17 -7.25
CA ILE A 156 5.79 3.38 -7.07
C ILE A 156 4.88 3.23 -5.84
N HIS A 157 4.30 2.03 -5.66
CA HIS A 157 3.48 1.73 -4.49
C HIS A 157 4.29 1.84 -3.20
N GLY A 158 5.48 1.23 -3.14
CA GLY A 158 6.37 1.28 -1.97
C GLY A 158 6.89 2.69 -1.63
N VAL A 159 7.25 3.49 -2.64
CA VAL A 159 7.77 4.87 -2.44
C VAL A 159 6.67 5.84 -1.97
N GLY A 160 5.42 5.58 -2.35
CA GLY A 160 4.32 6.50 -2.12
C GLY A 160 3.77 6.49 -0.68
N ALA A 161 2.47 6.25 -0.53
CA ALA A 161 1.74 6.30 0.74
C ALA A 161 2.24 5.29 1.80
N GLU A 162 3.07 4.32 1.44
CA GLU A 162 3.55 3.27 2.35
C GLU A 162 4.83 3.65 3.10
N THR A 163 5.68 4.50 2.50
CA THR A 163 6.92 4.94 3.17
C THR A 163 6.63 5.61 4.52
N PRO A 164 5.61 6.48 4.67
CA PRO A 164 5.25 7.03 5.99
C PRO A 164 4.74 5.98 6.99
N THR A 165 3.96 4.98 6.56
CA THR A 165 3.44 3.96 7.49
C THR A 165 4.52 2.98 7.94
N GLN A 166 5.66 2.96 7.26
CA GLN A 166 6.81 2.11 7.56
C GLN A 166 7.94 2.83 8.31
N LEU A 167 7.76 4.11 8.62
CA LEU A 167 8.70 4.89 9.43
C LEU A 167 9.06 4.19 10.73
N LEU A 168 8.08 3.60 11.43
CA LEU A 168 8.30 2.86 12.68
C LEU A 168 9.28 1.70 12.52
N LEU A 169 9.22 0.96 11.40
CA LEU A 169 10.17 -0.11 11.10
C LEU A 169 11.57 0.48 10.92
N PHE A 170 11.70 1.54 10.11
CA PHE A 170 12.99 2.14 9.80
C PHE A 170 13.64 2.77 11.04
N THR A 171 12.88 3.45 11.88
CA THR A 171 13.36 4.02 13.14
C THR A 171 13.76 2.93 14.13
N THR A 172 12.97 1.86 14.24
CA THR A 172 13.31 0.71 15.11
C THR A 172 14.58 0.03 14.64
N ALA A 173 14.69 -0.27 13.34
CA ALA A 173 15.85 -0.91 12.75
C ALA A 173 17.13 -0.08 12.89
N ALA A 174 17.05 1.24 12.68
CA ALA A 174 18.17 2.16 12.89
C ALA A 174 18.55 2.31 14.38
N GLY A 175 17.59 2.13 15.29
CA GLY A 175 17.78 2.28 16.73
C GLY A 175 18.40 1.08 17.46
N VAL A 176 18.52 -0.09 16.82
CA VAL A 176 19.08 -1.31 17.46
C VAL A 176 20.58 -1.19 17.77
N GLY A 177 21.28 -0.23 17.18
CA GLY A 177 22.67 0.11 17.48
C GLY A 177 23.71 -0.78 16.78
N ASP A 178 23.33 -1.98 16.33
CA ASP A 178 24.13 -2.84 15.46
C ASP A 178 23.54 -2.87 14.04
N SER A 179 24.36 -2.50 13.04
CA SER A 179 23.89 -2.40 11.64
C SER A 179 23.47 -3.74 11.06
N VAL A 180 24.07 -4.87 11.48
CA VAL A 180 23.70 -6.19 10.97
C VAL A 180 22.32 -6.58 11.49
N GLN A 181 22.05 -6.36 12.78
CA GLN A 181 20.74 -6.59 13.39
C GLN A 181 19.65 -5.68 12.78
N GLY A 182 19.97 -4.40 12.56
CA GLY A 182 19.06 -3.47 11.88
C GLY A 182 18.72 -3.91 10.44
N LEU A 183 19.72 -4.33 9.66
CA LEU A 183 19.52 -4.85 8.30
C LEU A 183 18.71 -6.16 8.31
N LEU A 184 18.94 -7.02 9.30
CA LEU A 184 18.18 -8.27 9.46
C LEU A 184 16.71 -7.99 9.80
N LEU A 185 16.42 -6.97 10.62
CA LEU A 185 15.03 -6.55 10.89
C LEU A 185 14.32 -6.08 9.63
N VAL A 186 14.97 -5.22 8.82
CA VAL A 186 14.43 -4.75 7.54
C VAL A 186 14.17 -5.93 6.60
N PHE A 187 15.13 -6.86 6.51
CA PHE A 187 15.00 -8.04 5.66
C PHE A 187 13.87 -8.97 6.13
N LEU A 188 13.74 -9.23 7.43
CA LEU A 188 12.67 -10.07 7.97
C LEU A 188 11.29 -9.46 7.77
N PHE A 189 11.17 -8.13 7.91
CA PHE A 189 9.93 -7.44 7.55
C PHE A 189 9.61 -7.60 6.07
N ALA A 190 10.56 -7.37 5.17
CA ALA A 190 10.38 -7.55 3.74
C ALA A 190 10.03 -9.02 3.38
N ALA A 191 10.64 -9.99 4.04
CA ALA A 191 10.31 -11.41 3.87
C ALA A 191 8.88 -11.73 4.33
N GLY A 192 8.44 -11.16 5.46
CA GLY A 192 7.06 -11.29 5.93
C GLY A 192 6.06 -10.70 4.93
N LEU A 193 6.40 -9.54 4.36
CA LEU A 193 5.62 -8.88 3.32
C LEU A 193 5.51 -9.77 2.06
N LEU A 194 6.62 -10.34 1.60
CA LEU A 194 6.67 -11.26 0.44
C LEU A 194 5.80 -12.50 0.64
N VAL A 195 5.85 -13.07 1.84
CA VAL A 195 5.01 -14.22 2.22
C VAL A 195 3.53 -13.85 2.11
N SER A 196 3.15 -12.70 2.65
CA SER A 196 1.76 -12.21 2.59
C SER A 196 1.30 -11.93 1.16
N HIS A 197 2.11 -11.24 0.34
CA HIS A 197 1.81 -10.99 -1.08
C HIS A 197 1.68 -12.28 -1.88
N SER A 198 2.58 -13.24 -1.66
CA SER A 198 2.53 -14.54 -2.31
C SER A 198 1.27 -15.32 -1.93
N LEU A 199 0.88 -15.27 -0.66
CA LEU A 199 -0.36 -15.88 -0.17
C LEU A 199 -1.60 -15.22 -0.79
N LEU A 200 -1.64 -13.89 -0.85
CA LEU A 200 -2.73 -13.15 -1.49
C LEU A 200 -2.83 -13.45 -3.00
N ALA A 201 -1.69 -13.60 -3.67
CA ALA A 201 -1.65 -14.00 -5.07
C ALA A 201 -2.22 -15.42 -5.25
N LEU A 202 -1.82 -16.39 -4.41
CA LEU A 202 -2.38 -17.74 -4.40
C LEU A 202 -3.88 -17.74 -4.12
N MET A 203 -4.33 -17.03 -3.09
CA MET A 203 -5.75 -16.92 -2.75
C MET A 203 -6.57 -16.32 -3.90
N SER A 204 -6.01 -15.34 -4.60
CA SER A 204 -6.64 -14.72 -5.78
C SER A 204 -6.80 -15.72 -6.94
N LEU A 205 -5.91 -16.71 -7.07
CA LEU A 205 -6.03 -17.79 -8.06
C LEU A 205 -7.14 -18.80 -7.74
N PHE A 206 -7.29 -19.18 -6.46
CA PHE A 206 -8.27 -20.18 -6.02
C PHE A 206 -9.68 -19.63 -5.76
N GLY A 207 -9.99 -18.44 -6.30
CA GLY A 207 -11.34 -17.90 -6.21
C GLY A 207 -11.70 -17.24 -4.88
N PHE A 208 -10.73 -16.89 -4.02
CA PHE A 208 -10.98 -15.92 -2.93
C PHE A 208 -11.49 -14.59 -3.51
N ALA A 209 -11.01 -14.24 -4.71
CA ALA A 209 -11.57 -13.18 -5.53
C ALA A 209 -13.07 -13.37 -5.84
N ALA A 210 -13.63 -14.59 -5.88
CA ALA A 210 -15.06 -14.83 -6.14
C ALA A 210 -15.95 -14.51 -4.92
N THR A 211 -15.49 -14.82 -3.70
CA THR A 211 -16.18 -14.42 -2.45
C THR A 211 -16.06 -12.92 -2.21
N LEU A 212 -14.86 -12.37 -2.45
CA LEU A 212 -14.62 -10.93 -2.46
C LEU A 212 -15.32 -10.20 -3.61
N ARG A 213 -15.87 -10.87 -4.63
CA ARG A 213 -16.69 -10.25 -5.69
C ARG A 213 -18.17 -10.14 -5.30
N LYS A 214 -18.61 -10.73 -4.18
CA LYS A 214 -19.99 -10.56 -3.71
C LYS A 214 -20.21 -9.10 -3.36
N LYS A 215 -21.15 -8.48 -4.07
CA LYS A 215 -21.46 -7.05 -4.02
C LYS A 215 -21.67 -6.53 -2.60
N THR A 216 -22.40 -7.27 -1.76
CA THR A 216 -22.66 -6.92 -0.36
C THR A 216 -21.40 -6.96 0.50
N VAL A 217 -20.52 -7.95 0.27
CA VAL A 217 -19.26 -8.08 1.01
C VAL A 217 -18.30 -6.96 0.62
N MET A 218 -18.14 -6.68 -0.69
CA MET A 218 -17.32 -5.55 -1.15
C MET A 218 -17.83 -4.22 -0.62
N PHE A 219 -19.14 -4.00 -0.68
CA PHE A 219 -19.72 -2.75 -0.20
C PHE A 219 -19.50 -2.60 1.31
N GLY A 220 -19.75 -3.64 2.10
CA GLY A 220 -19.57 -3.63 3.56
C GLY A 220 -18.12 -3.43 3.98
N VAL A 221 -17.19 -4.15 3.35
CA VAL A 221 -15.75 -4.00 3.63
C VAL A 221 -15.24 -2.64 3.14
N GLY A 222 -15.59 -2.24 1.92
CA GLY A 222 -15.20 -0.95 1.35
C GLY A 222 -15.70 0.24 2.18
N LEU A 223 -16.96 0.21 2.62
CA LEU A 223 -17.52 1.23 3.50
C LEU A 223 -16.79 1.28 4.85
N SER A 224 -16.55 0.11 5.46
CA SER A 224 -15.78 0.01 6.71
C SER A 224 -14.37 0.58 6.57
N THR A 225 -13.66 0.24 5.50
CA THR A 225 -12.31 0.76 5.20
C THR A 225 -12.31 2.27 5.00
N ALA A 226 -13.32 2.82 4.32
CA ALA A 226 -13.44 4.25 4.09
C ALA A 226 -13.74 5.02 5.38
N VAL A 227 -14.65 4.52 6.21
CA VAL A 227 -14.96 5.09 7.53
C VAL A 227 -13.73 5.06 8.43
N TYR A 228 -13.03 3.92 8.49
CA TYR A 228 -11.76 3.80 9.23
C TYR A 228 -10.72 4.81 8.73
N SER A 229 -10.53 4.92 7.41
CA SER A 229 -9.56 5.85 6.81
C SER A 229 -9.92 7.31 7.12
N LEU A 230 -11.20 7.69 7.11
CA LEU A 230 -11.64 9.03 7.52
C LEU A 230 -11.38 9.29 8.99
N ALA A 231 -11.69 8.33 9.87
CA ALA A 231 -11.48 8.46 11.30
C ALA A 231 -9.99 8.63 11.65
N VAL A 232 -9.14 7.72 11.16
CA VAL A 232 -7.68 7.81 11.36
C VAL A 232 -7.12 9.09 10.74
N GLY A 233 -7.57 9.44 9.53
CA GLY A 233 -7.11 10.63 8.85
C GLY A 233 -7.44 11.92 9.61
N LEU A 234 -8.65 12.02 10.18
CA LEU A 234 -9.05 13.14 11.03
C LEU A 234 -8.21 13.23 12.30
N LEU A 235 -7.94 12.10 12.97
CA LEU A 235 -7.08 12.07 14.16
C LEU A 235 -5.67 12.57 13.84
N PHE A 236 -5.09 12.15 12.71
CA PHE A 236 -3.78 12.62 12.27
C PHE A 236 -3.74 14.10 11.91
N VAL A 237 -4.72 14.62 11.15
CA VAL A 237 -4.76 16.04 10.77
C VAL A 237 -4.98 16.95 11.98
N THR A 238 -5.73 16.50 12.98
CA THR A 238 -6.03 17.26 14.20
C THR A 238 -4.96 17.10 15.30
N GLY A 239 -3.91 16.31 15.07
CA GLY A 239 -2.85 16.07 16.06
C GLY A 239 -3.30 15.22 17.25
N GLN A 240 -4.35 14.42 17.07
CA GLN A 240 -4.91 13.50 18.07
C GLN A 240 -4.47 12.04 17.84
N ALA A 241 -3.32 11.83 17.20
CA ALA A 241 -2.77 10.50 16.94
C ALA A 241 -2.61 9.65 18.22
N SER A 242 -2.46 10.29 19.38
CA SER A 242 -2.39 9.64 20.70
C SER A 242 -3.64 8.83 21.10
N TRP A 243 -4.78 9.04 20.43
CA TRP A 243 -6.00 8.27 20.64
C TRP A 243 -6.02 6.95 19.88
N LEU A 244 -5.13 6.80 18.90
CA LEU A 244 -4.95 5.51 18.25
C LEU A 244 -4.26 4.56 19.22
N PRO A 245 -4.65 3.27 19.25
CA PRO A 245 -3.89 2.29 20.00
C PRO A 245 -2.43 2.39 19.54
N ALA A 246 -1.52 2.62 20.49
CA ALA A 246 -0.10 2.61 20.19
C ALA A 246 0.20 1.30 19.47
N LEU A 247 0.71 1.39 18.24
CA LEU A 247 1.22 0.23 17.53
C LEU A 247 2.43 -0.24 18.35
N ALA A 248 2.18 -1.18 19.24
CA ALA A 248 3.19 -1.90 20.01
C ALA A 248 3.95 -2.86 19.10
#